data_AF-A0A6G3XGV0-F1
#
_entry.id   AF-A0A6G3XGV0-F1
#
_cell.length_a   1.000
_cell.length_b   1.000
_cell.length_c   1.000
_cell.angle_alpha   90.00
_cell.angle_beta   90.00
_cell.angle_gamma   90.00
#
_symmetry.space_group_name_H-M   'P 1'
#
loop_
_entity.id
_entity.type
_entity.pdbx_description
1 polymer ?
#
loop_
_entity_poly.entity_id
_entity_poly.type
_entity_poly.pdbx_seq_one_letter_code
_entity_poly.pdbx_strand_id
1 'polypeptide(L)'
;TRERTVIRHEFPRTFHWLGRAQLPRAQECYHWGPERSSHWTATLPEDPEALAAWLMPDLLFAADQGQRGAVGFLPALAESAGEVGGATHLALAYGLGARHPEDRTAAVDALLVLAAGGRLDGASLGRELAILVDRDLVKVNRTADALGTAAATGAYRTVLTVLAALLPGLLAYEKTPRGLGDLLSVAAECAER
;
A
#
# COMPACT_ATOMS: atom_id res chain seq x y z
N THR A 1 -4.06 -11.99 -4.69
CA THR A 1 -3.07 -12.81 -5.44
C THR A 1 -3.74 -13.79 -6.38
N ARG A 2 -3.28 -13.85 -7.64
CA ARG A 2 -3.76 -14.81 -8.67
C ARG A 2 -3.21 -16.21 -8.39
N GLU A 3 -3.97 -17.24 -8.74
CA GLU A 3 -3.54 -18.64 -8.61
C GLU A 3 -2.37 -18.93 -9.55
N ARG A 4 -1.30 -19.55 -9.04
CA ARG A 4 -0.11 -19.94 -9.81
C ARG A 4 -0.15 -21.41 -10.12
N THR A 5 -0.65 -21.73 -11.31
CA THR A 5 -0.82 -23.11 -11.78
C THR A 5 0.51 -23.86 -11.87
N VAL A 6 1.61 -23.21 -12.25
CA VAL A 6 2.96 -23.82 -12.33
C VAL A 6 3.34 -24.51 -11.02
N ILE A 7 3.12 -23.85 -9.88
CA ILE A 7 3.43 -24.41 -8.56
C ILE A 7 2.59 -25.65 -8.23
N ARG A 8 1.38 -25.77 -8.78
CA ARG A 8 0.54 -26.97 -8.60
C ARG A 8 0.93 -28.14 -9.49
N HIS A 9 1.74 -27.91 -10.53
CA HIS A 9 2.15 -28.93 -11.49
C HIS A 9 3.60 -29.37 -11.28
N GLU A 10 4.49 -28.44 -10.95
CA GLU A 10 5.94 -28.69 -10.92
C GLU A 10 6.52 -28.92 -9.52
N PHE A 11 5.83 -28.46 -8.46
CA PHE A 11 6.36 -28.59 -7.10
C PHE A 11 5.82 -29.86 -6.41
N PRO A 12 6.50 -30.38 -5.37
CA PRO A 12 5.94 -31.43 -4.53
C PRO A 12 4.60 -31.01 -3.92
N ARG A 13 3.69 -31.98 -3.71
CA ARG A 13 2.32 -31.72 -3.17
C ARG A 13 2.32 -30.88 -1.88
N THR A 14 3.34 -31.05 -1.04
CA THR A 14 3.53 -30.29 0.21
C THR A 14 3.69 -28.79 0.00
N PHE A 15 4.05 -28.33 -1.21
CA PHE A 15 4.23 -26.93 -1.56
C PHE A 15 3.12 -26.37 -2.46
N HIS A 16 2.15 -27.19 -2.88
CA HIS A 16 1.04 -26.71 -3.73
C HIS A 16 0.19 -25.60 -3.08
N TRP A 17 0.26 -25.44 -1.75
CA TRP A 17 -0.41 -24.35 -1.05
C TRP A 17 0.16 -22.98 -1.43
N LEU A 18 1.44 -22.90 -1.82
CA LEU A 18 2.07 -21.67 -2.34
C LEU A 18 1.45 -21.22 -3.66
N GLY A 19 0.91 -22.16 -4.46
CA GLY A 19 0.26 -21.86 -5.74
C GLY A 19 -1.19 -21.43 -5.62
N ARG A 20 -1.81 -21.50 -4.44
CA ARG A 20 -3.23 -21.14 -4.25
C ARG A 20 -3.38 -19.63 -4.08
N ALA A 21 -4.52 -19.09 -4.53
CA ALA A 21 -4.92 -17.74 -4.16
C ALA A 21 -5.00 -17.66 -2.63
N GLN A 22 -4.16 -16.83 -2.04
CA GLN A 22 -4.13 -16.67 -0.59
C GLN A 22 -5.24 -15.72 -0.18
N LEU A 23 -6.21 -16.25 0.54
CA LEU A 23 -7.19 -15.46 1.26
C LEU A 23 -6.57 -15.10 2.61
N PRO A 24 -6.61 -13.82 3.03
CA PRO A 24 -6.14 -13.43 4.35
C PRO A 24 -6.92 -14.24 5.40
N ARG A 25 -6.27 -15.22 6.01
CA ARG A 25 -6.79 -15.88 7.19
C ARG A 25 -6.34 -15.04 8.36
N ALA A 26 -7.28 -14.51 9.13
CA ALA A 26 -7.02 -13.92 10.43
C ALA A 26 -6.51 -15.04 11.35
N GLN A 27 -5.22 -15.34 11.27
CA GLN A 27 -4.54 -16.13 12.28
C GLN A 27 -3.66 -15.17 13.06
N GLU A 28 -4.11 -14.87 14.27
CA GLU A 28 -3.40 -14.10 15.27
C GLU A 28 -2.15 -14.89 15.70
N CYS A 29 -1.07 -14.76 14.93
CA CYS A 29 0.22 -15.29 15.33
C CYS A 29 1.12 -14.10 15.65
N TYR A 30 1.49 -13.97 16.92
CA TYR A 30 2.39 -12.97 17.48
C TYR A 30 3.80 -12.92 16.81
N HIS A 31 4.10 -13.88 15.92
CA HIS A 31 5.33 -13.92 15.13
C HIS A 31 5.34 -12.99 13.91
N TRP A 32 4.19 -12.48 13.48
CA TRP A 32 4.06 -11.66 12.27
C TRP A 32 4.16 -10.15 12.53
N GLY A 33 4.57 -9.75 13.73
CA GLY A 33 4.67 -8.34 14.13
C GLY A 33 5.78 -7.53 13.40
N PRO A 34 5.73 -6.19 13.54
CA PRO A 34 6.63 -5.22 12.89
C PRO A 34 8.12 -5.57 12.97
N GLU A 35 8.57 -6.04 14.13
CA GLU A 35 9.96 -6.35 14.44
C GLU A 35 10.53 -7.52 13.61
N ARG A 36 9.66 -8.38 13.07
CA ARG A 36 10.06 -9.55 12.26
C ARG A 36 9.72 -9.38 10.77
N SER A 37 8.95 -8.35 10.43
CA SER A 37 8.46 -8.06 9.08
C SER A 37 9.59 -7.83 8.05
N SER A 38 10.72 -7.26 8.47
CA SER A 38 11.88 -6.96 7.62
C SER A 38 12.62 -8.19 7.09
N HIS A 39 12.57 -9.33 7.78
CA HIS A 39 13.21 -10.56 7.33
C HIS A 39 12.34 -11.36 6.35
N TRP A 40 11.05 -11.05 6.25
CA TRP A 40 10.14 -11.79 5.38
C TRP A 40 10.43 -11.57 3.89
N THR A 41 10.99 -10.43 3.51
CA THR A 41 11.45 -10.17 2.13
C THR A 41 12.54 -11.14 1.70
N ALA A 42 13.32 -11.70 2.62
CA ALA A 42 14.28 -12.77 2.31
C ALA A 42 13.61 -14.13 2.06
N THR A 43 12.32 -14.28 2.37
CA THR A 43 11.59 -15.56 2.25
C THR A 43 11.05 -15.75 0.83
N LEU A 44 10.54 -14.69 0.21
CA LEU A 44 10.13 -14.64 -1.20
C LEU A 44 10.65 -13.35 -1.87
N PRO A 45 11.96 -13.25 -2.16
CA PRO A 45 12.55 -12.04 -2.72
C PRO A 45 12.12 -11.73 -4.16
N GLU A 46 11.58 -12.71 -4.88
CA GLU A 46 11.09 -12.61 -6.27
C GLU A 46 9.56 -12.45 -6.37
N ASP A 47 8.87 -12.34 -5.23
CA ASP A 47 7.40 -12.30 -5.20
C ASP A 47 6.83 -11.35 -4.12
N PRO A 48 7.07 -10.03 -4.27
CA PRO A 48 6.56 -9.01 -3.36
C PRO A 48 5.04 -9.04 -3.21
N GLU A 49 4.30 -9.34 -4.28
CA GLU A 49 2.84 -9.34 -4.24
C GLU A 49 2.28 -10.46 -3.34
N ALA A 50 2.86 -11.67 -3.39
CA ALA A 50 2.47 -12.71 -2.44
C ALA A 50 2.85 -12.32 -1.02
N LEU A 51 4.06 -11.77 -0.82
CA LEU A 51 4.50 -11.36 0.50
C LEU A 51 3.59 -10.28 1.11
N ALA A 52 3.22 -9.26 0.33
CA ALA A 52 2.24 -8.26 0.74
C ALA A 52 0.94 -8.92 1.19
N ALA A 53 0.42 -9.86 0.39
CA ALA A 53 -0.81 -10.59 0.74
C ALA A 53 -0.69 -11.39 2.04
N TRP A 54 0.48 -11.93 2.37
CA TRP A 54 0.71 -12.70 3.60
C TRP A 54 0.74 -11.80 4.82
N LEU A 55 1.30 -10.60 4.69
CA LEU A 55 1.42 -9.61 5.76
C LEU A 55 0.16 -8.76 5.95
N MET A 56 -0.81 -8.83 5.02
CA MET A 56 -2.05 -8.06 5.09
C MET A 56 -2.82 -8.23 6.41
N PRO A 57 -3.05 -9.44 6.96
CA PRO A 57 -3.80 -9.60 8.20
C PRO A 57 -3.22 -8.78 9.36
N ASP A 58 -1.89 -8.77 9.52
CA ASP A 58 -1.22 -8.02 10.58
C ASP A 58 -1.27 -6.53 10.34
N LEU A 59 -1.11 -6.10 9.09
CA LEU A 59 -1.27 -4.69 8.72
C LEU A 59 -2.69 -4.18 9.05
N LEU A 60 -3.71 -4.96 8.70
CA LEU A 60 -5.11 -4.62 8.99
C LEU A 60 -5.37 -4.54 10.50
N PHE A 61 -4.89 -5.53 11.25
CA PHE A 61 -5.00 -5.55 12.71
C PHE A 61 -4.29 -4.34 13.33
N ALA A 62 -3.08 -4.04 12.90
CA ALA A 62 -2.31 -2.92 13.41
C ALA A 62 -2.93 -1.56 13.04
N ALA A 63 -3.52 -1.44 11.85
CA ALA A 63 -4.27 -0.24 11.46
C ALA A 63 -5.49 -0.01 12.35
N ASP A 64 -6.25 -1.07 12.66
CA ASP A 64 -7.42 -1.02 13.55
C ASP A 64 -7.02 -0.64 14.99
N GLN A 65 -5.95 -1.27 15.50
CA GLN A 65 -5.42 -0.99 16.84
C GLN A 65 -4.58 0.30 16.93
N GLY A 66 -4.31 0.95 15.79
CA GLY A 66 -3.43 2.12 15.71
C GLY A 66 -2.00 1.85 16.19
N GLN A 67 -1.51 0.63 16.01
CA GLN A 67 -0.14 0.23 16.33
C GLN A 67 0.86 0.90 15.39
N ARG A 68 2.10 1.00 15.86
CA ARG A 68 3.22 1.64 15.17
C ARG A 68 4.11 0.60 14.51
N GLY A 69 4.65 0.90 13.33
CA GLY A 69 5.62 0.05 12.63
C GLY A 69 4.99 -1.02 11.74
N ALA A 70 3.66 -1.06 11.63
CA ALA A 70 2.94 -2.09 10.88
C ALA A 70 3.33 -2.19 9.40
N VAL A 71 3.80 -1.08 8.84
CA VAL A 71 4.22 -0.95 7.45
C VAL A 71 5.74 -0.94 7.27
N GLY A 72 6.50 -1.32 8.31
CA GLY A 72 7.96 -1.36 8.28
C GLY A 72 8.54 -2.28 7.19
N PHE A 73 7.75 -3.19 6.64
CA PHE A 73 8.14 -4.05 5.52
C PHE A 73 8.04 -3.37 4.15
N LEU A 74 7.34 -2.23 4.01
CA LEU A 74 7.09 -1.60 2.72
C LEU A 74 8.36 -1.19 1.97
N PRO A 75 9.39 -0.58 2.60
CA PRO A 75 10.63 -0.24 1.89
C PRO A 75 11.34 -1.47 1.33
N ALA A 76 11.50 -2.51 2.15
CA ALA A 76 12.14 -3.75 1.72
C ALA A 76 11.33 -4.48 0.62
N LEU A 77 9.99 -4.39 0.68
CA LEU A 77 9.12 -4.92 -0.36
C LEU A 77 9.26 -4.15 -1.67
N ALA A 78 9.38 -2.82 -1.61
CA ALA A 78 9.61 -1.98 -2.78
C ALA A 78 10.95 -2.27 -3.46
N GLU A 79 11.98 -2.60 -2.68
CA GLU A 79 13.32 -2.97 -3.18
C GLU A 79 13.40 -4.39 -3.78
N SER A 80 12.47 -5.27 -3.42
CA SER A 80 12.46 -6.65 -3.92
C SER A 80 12.24 -6.73 -5.43
N ALA A 81 12.80 -7.76 -6.08
CA ALA A 81 12.58 -8.03 -7.49
C ALA A 81 11.19 -8.67 -7.67
N GLY A 82 10.39 -8.20 -8.62
CA GLY A 82 9.11 -8.84 -8.96
C GLY A 82 7.96 -7.88 -9.24
N GLU A 83 6.85 -8.43 -9.70
CA GLU A 83 5.66 -7.65 -10.01
C GLU A 83 4.93 -7.25 -8.73
N VAL A 84 4.47 -6.00 -8.69
CA VAL A 84 3.58 -5.50 -7.64
C VAL A 84 2.16 -5.48 -8.16
N GLY A 85 1.21 -5.79 -7.29
CA GLY A 85 -0.21 -5.81 -7.63
C GLY A 85 -1.06 -5.26 -6.51
N GLY A 86 -2.33 -5.67 -6.50
CA GLY A 86 -3.34 -5.13 -5.60
C GLY A 86 -3.00 -5.25 -4.12
N ALA A 87 -2.32 -6.33 -3.69
CA ALA A 87 -1.92 -6.45 -2.28
C ALA A 87 -0.85 -5.41 -1.92
N THR A 88 0.14 -5.18 -2.79
CA THR A 88 1.13 -4.11 -2.58
C THR A 88 0.48 -2.73 -2.58
N HIS A 89 -0.42 -2.43 -3.54
CA HIS A 89 -1.12 -1.14 -3.59
C HIS A 89 -1.99 -0.90 -2.35
N LEU A 90 -2.70 -1.92 -1.87
CA LEU A 90 -3.50 -1.83 -0.66
C LEU A 90 -2.61 -1.59 0.58
N ALA A 91 -1.47 -2.28 0.68
CA ALA A 91 -0.53 -2.08 1.78
C ALA A 91 0.05 -0.65 1.78
N LEU A 92 0.42 -0.12 0.60
CA LEU A 92 0.82 1.29 0.44
C LEU A 92 -0.30 2.25 0.85
N ALA A 93 -1.55 1.98 0.45
CA ALA A 93 -2.68 2.84 0.78
C ALA A 93 -2.89 2.95 2.31
N TYR A 94 -2.78 1.83 3.03
CA TYR A 94 -2.79 1.83 4.51
C TYR A 94 -1.61 2.62 5.09
N GLY A 95 -0.40 2.43 4.55
CA GLY A 95 0.80 3.15 4.99
C GLY A 95 0.70 4.67 4.81
N LEU A 96 0.23 5.14 3.65
CA LEU A 96 0.02 6.58 3.38
C LEU A 96 -1.05 7.18 4.31
N GLY A 97 -2.02 6.38 4.74
CA GLY A 97 -3.06 6.76 5.71
C GLY A 97 -2.70 6.55 7.18
N ALA A 98 -1.49 6.06 7.46
CA ALA A 98 -1.12 5.57 8.80
C ALA A 98 -1.15 6.65 9.88
N ARG A 99 -1.54 6.24 11.09
CA ARG A 99 -1.64 7.14 12.26
C ARG A 99 -0.29 7.77 12.61
N HIS A 100 0.78 7.00 12.56
CA HIS A 100 2.11 7.43 12.97
C HIS A 100 2.88 8.03 11.78
N PRO A 101 3.52 9.20 11.93
CA PRO A 101 4.30 9.82 10.86
C PRO A 101 5.39 8.93 10.28
N GLU A 102 6.09 8.16 11.13
CA GLU A 102 7.15 7.21 10.73
C GLU A 102 6.63 6.20 9.69
N ASP A 103 5.43 5.67 9.92
CA ASP A 103 4.78 4.70 9.04
C ASP A 103 4.39 5.35 7.70
N ARG A 104 3.95 6.61 7.73
CA ARG A 104 3.68 7.37 6.50
C ARG A 104 4.96 7.64 5.71
N THR A 105 6.06 8.00 6.38
CA THR A 105 7.36 8.20 5.73
C THR A 105 7.83 6.91 5.05
N ALA A 106 7.77 5.77 5.74
CA ALA A 106 8.14 4.48 5.15
C ALA A 106 7.27 4.12 3.93
N ALA A 107 5.98 4.46 3.94
CA ALA A 107 5.09 4.27 2.80
C ALA A 107 5.40 5.22 1.64
N VAL A 108 5.80 6.47 1.93
CA VAL A 108 6.26 7.44 0.92
C VAL A 108 7.55 6.94 0.27
N ASP A 109 8.53 6.48 1.05
CA ASP A 109 9.78 5.93 0.51
C ASP A 109 9.53 4.74 -0.41
N ALA A 110 8.67 3.80 0.01
CA ALA A 110 8.26 2.66 -0.81
C ALA A 110 7.53 3.08 -2.10
N LEU A 111 6.64 4.09 -2.02
CA LEU A 111 5.97 4.67 -3.18
C LEU A 111 6.99 5.24 -4.17
N LEU A 112 7.98 5.99 -3.69
CA LEU A 112 9.01 6.62 -4.52
C LEU A 112 9.90 5.57 -5.20
N VAL A 113 10.32 4.53 -4.48
CA VAL A 113 11.10 3.41 -5.04
C VAL A 113 10.33 2.69 -6.14
N LEU A 114 9.05 2.35 -5.91
CA LEU A 114 8.23 1.67 -6.91
C LEU A 114 7.92 2.56 -8.12
N ALA A 115 7.72 3.86 -7.91
CA ALA A 115 7.50 4.82 -8.98
C ALA A 115 8.75 5.01 -9.84
N ALA A 116 9.92 5.16 -9.21
CA ALA A 116 11.20 5.28 -9.90
C ALA A 116 11.52 4.01 -10.73
N GLY A 117 11.17 2.83 -10.21
CA GLY A 117 11.29 1.56 -10.92
C GLY A 117 10.23 1.30 -11.99
N GLY A 118 9.26 2.21 -12.20
CA GLY A 118 8.17 2.02 -13.16
C GLY A 118 7.21 0.86 -12.80
N ARG A 119 7.22 0.42 -11.53
CA ARG A 119 6.43 -0.71 -11.04
C ARG A 119 5.11 -0.26 -10.39
N LEU A 120 4.97 1.02 -10.08
CA LEU A 120 3.77 1.55 -9.44
C LEU A 120 2.66 1.88 -10.46
N ASP A 121 1.54 1.17 -10.40
CA ASP A 121 0.26 1.66 -10.95
C ASP A 121 -0.39 2.68 -9.99
N GLY A 122 -0.18 3.97 -10.27
CA GLY A 122 -0.74 5.05 -9.47
C GLY A 122 -2.27 5.11 -9.49
N ALA A 123 -2.91 4.73 -10.59
CA ALA A 123 -4.37 4.77 -10.68
C ALA A 123 -5.01 3.66 -9.83
N SER A 124 -4.39 2.48 -9.78
CA SER A 124 -4.81 1.41 -8.87
C SER A 124 -4.62 1.82 -7.40
N LEU A 125 -3.50 2.43 -7.03
CA LEU A 125 -3.30 2.97 -5.68
C LEU A 125 -4.36 4.03 -5.30
N GLY A 126 -4.67 4.96 -6.22
CA GLY A 126 -5.68 5.99 -5.96
C GLY A 126 -7.09 5.41 -5.73
N ARG A 127 -7.45 4.33 -6.45
CA ARG A 127 -8.71 3.62 -6.23
C ARG A 127 -8.75 2.91 -4.88
N GLU A 128 -7.66 2.27 -4.46
CA GLU A 128 -7.58 1.66 -3.12
C GLU A 128 -7.74 2.72 -2.03
N LEU A 129 -7.05 3.86 -2.15
CA LEU A 129 -7.21 4.98 -1.22
C LEU A 129 -8.66 5.49 -1.18
N ALA A 130 -9.35 5.57 -2.31
CA ALA A 130 -10.74 6.01 -2.36
C ALA A 130 -11.66 5.07 -1.57
N ILE A 131 -11.47 3.76 -1.72
CA ILE A 131 -12.21 2.73 -0.98
C ILE A 131 -11.90 2.82 0.53
N LEU A 132 -10.63 3.00 0.90
CA LEU A 132 -10.26 3.08 2.32
C LEU A 132 -10.79 4.35 2.99
N VAL A 133 -10.81 5.49 2.29
CA VAL A 133 -11.41 6.74 2.80
C VAL A 133 -12.93 6.58 2.95
N ASP A 134 -13.60 5.99 1.97
CA ASP A 134 -15.05 5.74 2.00
C ASP A 134 -15.47 4.90 3.21
N ARG A 135 -14.64 3.92 3.57
CA ARG A 135 -14.87 3.04 4.73
C ARG A 135 -14.35 3.60 6.05
N ASP A 136 -13.90 4.87 6.08
CA ASP A 136 -13.27 5.52 7.23
C ASP A 136 -12.04 4.79 7.80
N LEU A 137 -11.39 3.95 6.98
CA LEU A 137 -10.22 3.15 7.35
C LEU A 137 -8.93 3.97 7.31
N VAL A 138 -8.89 5.04 6.50
CA VAL A 138 -7.80 6.01 6.46
C VAL A 138 -8.34 7.44 6.47
N LYS A 139 -7.57 8.37 7.05
CA LYS A 139 -7.99 9.77 7.18
C LYS A 139 -7.43 10.61 6.04
N VAL A 140 -8.30 11.37 5.37
CA VAL A 140 -7.97 12.24 4.22
C VAL A 140 -6.78 13.16 4.50
N ASN A 141 -6.75 13.87 5.64
CA ASN A 141 -5.63 14.76 5.97
C ASN A 141 -4.27 14.05 6.04
N ARG A 142 -4.24 12.78 6.50
CA ARG A 142 -3.00 12.00 6.60
C ARG A 142 -2.53 11.58 5.22
N THR A 143 -3.46 11.18 4.36
CA THR A 143 -3.17 10.87 2.96
C THR A 143 -2.68 12.11 2.21
N ALA A 144 -3.27 13.28 2.47
CA ALA A 144 -2.83 14.55 1.89
C ALA A 144 -1.40 14.92 2.31
N ASP A 145 -1.09 14.80 3.60
CA ASP A 145 0.25 15.01 4.16
C ASP A 145 1.30 14.09 3.51
N ALA A 146 1.00 12.79 3.41
CA ALA A 146 1.91 11.82 2.79
C ALA A 146 2.11 12.06 1.29
N LEU A 147 1.02 12.32 0.54
CA LEU A 147 1.11 12.60 -0.89
C LEU A 147 1.77 13.95 -1.19
N GLY A 148 1.56 14.96 -0.34
CA GLY A 148 2.28 16.23 -0.40
C GLY A 148 3.77 16.05 -0.16
N THR A 149 4.15 15.21 0.81
CA THR A 149 5.55 14.84 1.05
C THR A 149 6.17 14.17 -0.17
N ALA A 150 5.47 13.21 -0.79
CA ALA A 150 5.93 12.58 -2.03
C ALA A 150 6.07 13.60 -3.17
N ALA A 151 5.10 14.51 -3.35
CA ALA A 151 5.16 15.55 -4.37
C ALA A 151 6.35 16.49 -4.17
N ALA A 152 6.65 16.87 -2.92
CA ALA A 152 7.80 17.72 -2.57
C ALA A 152 9.16 17.08 -2.94
N THR A 153 9.23 15.76 -3.13
CA THR A 153 10.43 15.07 -3.63
C THR A 153 10.57 15.12 -5.18
N GLY A 154 9.61 15.73 -5.87
CA GLY A 154 9.57 15.81 -7.33
C GLY A 154 8.66 14.76 -7.99
N ALA A 155 7.98 13.91 -7.23
CA ALA A 155 7.10 12.86 -7.75
C ALA A 155 5.73 13.37 -8.24
N TYR A 156 5.67 14.60 -8.78
CA TYR A 156 4.43 15.30 -9.13
C TYR A 156 3.51 14.47 -10.03
N ARG A 157 4.04 13.90 -11.12
CA ARG A 157 3.25 13.08 -12.05
C ARG A 157 2.66 11.83 -11.39
N THR A 158 3.45 11.17 -10.53
CA THR A 158 2.99 9.99 -9.80
C THR A 158 1.86 10.35 -8.85
N VAL A 159 2.06 11.40 -8.04
CA VAL A 159 1.06 11.89 -7.09
C VAL A 159 -0.20 12.36 -7.82
N LEU A 160 -0.07 13.10 -8.91
CA LEU A 160 -1.20 13.52 -9.74
C LEU A 160 -1.99 12.33 -10.28
N THR A 161 -1.32 11.25 -10.72
CA THR A 161 -1.98 10.03 -11.20
C THR A 161 -2.78 9.35 -10.09
N VAL A 162 -2.23 9.29 -8.87
CA VAL A 162 -2.94 8.76 -7.69
C VAL A 162 -4.15 9.64 -7.36
N LEU A 163 -3.97 10.96 -7.31
CA LEU A 163 -5.02 11.92 -6.98
C LEU A 163 -6.14 11.94 -8.03
N ALA A 164 -5.80 11.80 -9.32
CA ALA A 164 -6.78 11.74 -10.40
C ALA A 164 -7.74 10.55 -10.28
N ALA A 165 -7.27 9.42 -9.70
CA ALA A 165 -8.10 8.26 -9.43
C ALA A 165 -8.84 8.33 -8.08
N LEU A 166 -8.29 9.04 -7.10
CA LEU A 166 -8.87 9.21 -5.75
C LEU A 166 -9.98 10.27 -5.71
N LEU A 167 -9.73 11.45 -6.28
CA LEU A 167 -10.57 12.64 -6.14
C LEU A 167 -12.01 12.47 -6.65
N PRO A 168 -12.29 11.79 -7.77
CA PRO A 168 -13.67 11.62 -8.23
C PRO A 168 -14.58 10.97 -7.20
N GLY A 169 -14.08 9.97 -6.47
CA GLY A 169 -14.83 9.33 -5.38
C GLY A 169 -15.10 10.29 -4.23
N LEU A 170 -14.12 11.12 -3.86
CA LEU A 170 -14.26 12.09 -2.76
C LEU A 170 -15.12 13.31 -3.11
N LEU A 171 -15.17 13.69 -4.38
CA LEU A 171 -15.99 14.80 -4.87
C LEU A 171 -17.46 14.40 -5.06
N ALA A 172 -17.75 13.10 -5.16
CA ALA A 172 -19.11 12.58 -5.30
C ALA A 172 -19.93 12.61 -3.98
N TYR A 173 -19.30 12.87 -2.83
CA TYR A 173 -20.02 12.95 -1.56
C TYR A 173 -20.88 14.20 -1.47
N GLU A 174 -22.11 14.05 -0.97
CA GLU A 174 -22.99 15.18 -0.65
C GLU A 174 -22.37 16.12 0.39
N LYS A 175 -21.63 15.55 1.35
CA LYS A 175 -20.91 16.31 2.37
C LYS A 175 -19.42 16.17 2.16
N THR A 176 -18.76 17.29 1.90
CA THR A 176 -17.31 17.36 1.68
C THR A 176 -16.55 16.74 2.86
N PRO A 177 -15.70 15.72 2.61
CA PRO A 177 -14.81 15.17 3.62
C PRO A 177 -13.86 16.26 4.16
N ARG A 178 -13.60 16.21 5.48
CA ARG A 178 -12.56 17.08 6.07
C ARG A 178 -11.20 16.73 5.46
N GLY A 179 -10.42 17.74 5.11
CA GLY A 179 -9.11 17.56 4.46
C GLY A 179 -9.14 17.47 2.94
N LEU A 180 -10.32 17.50 2.30
CA LEU A 180 -10.37 17.50 0.83
C LEU A 180 -9.67 18.72 0.22
N GLY A 181 -9.73 19.88 0.89
CA GLY A 181 -9.02 21.08 0.47
C GLY A 181 -7.51 20.87 0.39
N ASP A 182 -6.92 20.15 1.35
CA ASP A 182 -5.49 19.85 1.36
C ASP A 182 -5.13 18.93 0.18
N LEU A 183 -5.93 17.90 -0.10
CA LEU A 183 -5.73 17.04 -1.29
C LEU A 183 -5.84 17.82 -2.60
N LEU A 184 -6.82 18.73 -2.71
CA LEU A 184 -6.99 19.57 -3.89
C LEU A 184 -5.81 20.53 -4.07
N SER A 185 -5.27 21.06 -2.97
CA SER A 185 -4.07 21.90 -3.00
C SER A 185 -2.87 21.13 -3.53
N VAL A 186 -2.64 19.89 -3.04
CA VAL A 186 -1.56 19.04 -3.55
C VAL A 186 -1.78 18.68 -5.02
N ALA A 187 -3.02 18.39 -5.43
CA ALA A 187 -3.35 18.09 -6.82
C ALA A 187 -3.07 19.28 -7.75
N ALA A 188 -3.45 20.49 -7.33
CA ALA A 188 -3.20 21.71 -8.07
C ALA A 188 -1.69 21.97 -8.22
N GLU A 189 -0.93 21.86 -7.13
CA GLU A 189 0.53 21.99 -7.18
C GLU A 189 1.16 20.98 -8.14
N CYS A 190 0.73 19.72 -8.09
CA CYS A 190 1.24 18.68 -9.00
C CYS A 190 0.86 18.91 -10.47
N ALA A 191 -0.26 19.59 -10.74
CA ALA A 191 -0.71 19.89 -12.10
C ALA A 191 0.00 21.11 -12.71
N GLU A 192 0.52 22.02 -11.87
CA GLU A 192 1.28 23.21 -12.31
C GLU A 192 2.74 22.92 -12.64
N ARG A 193 3.28 21.76 -12.23
CA ARG A 193 4.69 21.36 -12.35
C ARG A 193 4.93 20.37 -13.49
#